data_AF-A0A5R8YUW5-F1
#
_entry.id   AF-A0A5R8YUW5-F1
#
_cell.length_a   1.000
_cell.length_b   1.000
_cell.length_c   1.000
_cell.angle_alpha   90.00
_cell.angle_beta   90.00
_cell.angle_gamma   90.00
#
_symmetry.space_group_name_H-M   'P 1'
#
loop_
_entity.id
_entity.type
_entity.pdbx_description
1 polymer ?
#
loop_
_entity_poly.entity_id
_entity_poly.type
_entity_poly.pdbx_seq_one_letter_code
_entity_poly.pdbx_strand_id
1 'polypeptide(L)'
;MPHIPTDSDVYEVFAQSGHGTALNHVGSIVSPRPDAAWHLAKETYGRRDDLVKLWVVRRTDMIVSSAGDRDLLAAKTRMPYRQPGFPTARRRDRSAAPPAVAAPPERRDSGLTERRDDAREPGLTDLWLALADDLFVLGNRLGERIVDYIDLEEALAVGSIGQEALAHAGTILVLCGFDQPAVDARFFDRAQAQWQVSRVVERLTDWPSLVAGGLVIAAAVAVLAERTAEAEPGAEWLPAISAIRDEQLVHLDHWRRWARALAAWPETRTEFARAYAEVTECAGDMFGARPQSQGQGVPAAAPPAGPALAVTLHERLAALVGDNGGPGSRLPDGPRTRTWGVGGSALADSLSRGRAIRDHYAPGVFS
;
A
#
# COMPACT_ATOMS: atom_id res chain seq x y z
N MET A 1 -23.34 -39.14 -35.60
CA MET A 1 -21.94 -39.61 -35.40
C MET A 1 -21.76 -39.91 -33.94
N PRO A 2 -21.20 -41.07 -33.54
CA PRO A 2 -20.85 -41.31 -32.14
C PRO A 2 -19.77 -40.31 -31.71
N HIS A 3 -19.98 -39.67 -30.56
CA HIS A 3 -19.01 -38.75 -29.99
C HIS A 3 -17.79 -39.55 -29.49
N ILE A 4 -16.61 -39.30 -30.06
CA ILE A 4 -15.36 -39.90 -29.60
C ILE A 4 -14.84 -39.01 -28.47
N PRO A 5 -14.73 -39.51 -27.22
CA PRO A 5 -14.24 -38.71 -26.11
C PRO A 5 -12.80 -38.22 -26.33
N THR A 6 -12.58 -36.94 -26.04
CA THR A 6 -11.26 -36.29 -25.97
C THR A 6 -10.93 -35.95 -24.53
N ASP A 7 -9.69 -35.55 -24.24
CA ASP A 7 -9.31 -35.08 -22.89
C ASP A 7 -10.15 -33.89 -22.42
N SER A 8 -10.71 -33.10 -23.34
CA SER A 8 -11.63 -32.00 -22.99
C SER A 8 -12.97 -32.49 -22.45
N ASP A 9 -13.33 -33.75 -22.67
CA ASP A 9 -14.57 -34.37 -22.19
C ASP A 9 -14.39 -35.09 -20.85
N VAL A 10 -13.18 -35.06 -20.29
CA VAL A 10 -12.86 -35.70 -19.01
C VAL A 10 -12.98 -34.68 -17.89
N TYR A 11 -13.71 -35.06 -16.84
CA TYR A 11 -13.86 -34.25 -15.64
C TYR A 11 -13.32 -35.04 -14.44
N GLU A 12 -12.50 -34.39 -13.64
CA GLU A 12 -12.06 -34.89 -12.34
C GLU A 12 -13.12 -34.57 -11.29
N VAL A 13 -13.43 -35.57 -10.47
CA VAL A 13 -14.47 -35.51 -9.46
C VAL A 13 -13.84 -35.54 -8.08
N PHE A 14 -14.24 -34.60 -7.25
CA PHE A 14 -13.82 -34.51 -5.86
C PHE A 14 -15.04 -34.48 -4.95
N ALA A 15 -15.02 -35.30 -3.91
CA ALA A 15 -16.14 -35.46 -3.00
C ALA A 15 -15.70 -35.25 -1.54
N GLN A 16 -16.57 -34.65 -0.75
CA GLN A 16 -16.43 -34.50 0.69
C GLN A 16 -17.51 -35.34 1.38
N SER A 17 -17.09 -36.40 2.08
CA SER A 17 -17.99 -37.25 2.87
C SER A 17 -17.99 -36.78 4.32
N GLY A 18 -19.16 -36.40 4.85
CA GLY A 18 -19.34 -35.87 6.20
C GLY A 18 -18.88 -34.42 6.39
N HIS A 19 -19.29 -33.83 7.51
CA HIS A 19 -18.99 -32.43 7.84
C HIS A 19 -17.57 -32.30 8.40
N GLY A 20 -16.79 -31.35 7.87
CA GLY A 20 -15.44 -31.04 8.36
C GLY A 20 -14.30 -31.89 7.80
N THR A 21 -14.58 -32.84 6.91
CA THR A 21 -13.54 -33.59 6.19
C THR A 21 -13.00 -32.82 4.99
N ALA A 22 -11.81 -33.17 4.50
CA ALA A 22 -11.28 -32.60 3.27
C ALA A 22 -12.06 -33.10 2.04
N LEU A 23 -12.07 -32.29 0.98
CA LEU A 23 -12.57 -32.68 -0.32
C LEU A 23 -11.50 -33.57 -0.99
N ASN A 24 -11.84 -34.82 -1.30
CA ASN A 24 -10.89 -35.81 -1.84
C ASN A 24 -11.21 -36.11 -3.30
N HIS A 25 -10.18 -36.37 -4.10
CA HIS A 25 -10.37 -36.89 -5.46
C HIS A 25 -10.94 -38.32 -5.39
N VAL A 26 -12.07 -38.56 -6.06
CA VAL A 26 -12.76 -39.86 -6.06
C VAL A 26 -12.70 -40.58 -7.41
N GLY A 27 -12.26 -39.88 -8.45
CA GLY A 27 -12.10 -40.43 -9.79
C GLY A 27 -12.47 -39.43 -10.87
N SER A 28 -12.72 -39.92 -12.07
CA SER A 28 -13.06 -39.11 -13.23
C SER A 28 -14.29 -39.65 -13.95
N ILE A 29 -14.95 -38.75 -14.68
CA ILE A 29 -16.07 -39.08 -15.56
C ILE A 29 -15.82 -38.53 -16.95
N VAL A 30 -16.48 -39.14 -17.94
CA VAL A 30 -16.48 -38.65 -19.32
C VAL A 30 -17.86 -38.11 -19.63
N SER A 31 -17.93 -36.83 -20.01
CA SER A 31 -19.16 -36.19 -20.45
C SER A 31 -18.86 -35.13 -21.51
N PRO A 32 -19.53 -35.16 -22.68
CA PRO A 32 -19.37 -34.12 -23.69
C PRO A 32 -19.97 -32.76 -23.26
N ARG A 33 -20.77 -32.75 -22.18
CA ARG A 33 -21.48 -31.56 -21.70
C ARG A 33 -21.20 -31.28 -20.21
N PRO A 34 -20.80 -30.05 -19.84
CA PRO A 34 -20.46 -29.70 -18.45
C PRO A 34 -21.61 -29.85 -17.45
N ASP A 35 -22.82 -29.47 -17.86
CA ASP A 35 -24.04 -29.54 -17.05
C ASP A 35 -24.52 -30.97 -16.82
N ALA A 36 -24.19 -31.91 -17.72
CA ALA A 36 -24.42 -33.34 -17.51
C ALA A 36 -23.34 -33.99 -16.63
N ALA A 37 -22.13 -33.44 -16.62
CA ALA A 37 -21.00 -33.99 -15.88
C ALA A 37 -21.29 -34.05 -14.37
N TRP A 38 -21.84 -32.97 -13.80
CA TRP A 38 -22.16 -32.96 -12.37
C TRP A 38 -23.18 -34.03 -11.96
N HIS A 39 -24.26 -34.20 -12.74
CA HIS A 39 -25.26 -35.23 -12.48
C HIS A 39 -24.66 -36.64 -12.58
N LEU A 40 -23.83 -36.89 -13.59
CA LEU A 40 -23.16 -38.18 -13.77
C LEU A 40 -22.21 -38.49 -12.61
N ALA A 41 -21.45 -37.50 -12.15
CA ALA A 41 -20.59 -37.62 -10.98
C ALA A 41 -21.39 -37.94 -9.71
N LYS A 42 -22.50 -37.24 -9.48
CA LYS A 42 -23.39 -37.50 -8.34
C LYS A 42 -23.94 -38.93 -8.37
N GLU A 43 -24.41 -39.40 -9.52
CA GLU A 43 -24.94 -40.77 -9.67
C GLU A 43 -23.87 -41.85 -9.50
N THR A 44 -22.65 -41.58 -9.96
CA THR A 44 -21.54 -42.53 -9.90
C THR A 44 -20.95 -42.63 -8.49
N TYR A 45 -20.72 -41.49 -7.83
CA TYR A 45 -19.97 -41.42 -6.57
C TYR A 45 -20.84 -41.14 -5.33
N GLY A 46 -22.10 -40.73 -5.48
CA GLY A 46 -22.97 -40.32 -4.37
C GLY A 46 -23.91 -41.38 -3.83
N ARG A 47 -23.66 -42.67 -4.09
CA ARG A 47 -24.60 -43.75 -3.74
C ARG A 47 -24.45 -44.33 -2.33
N ARG A 48 -23.30 -44.15 -1.67
CA ARG A 48 -22.98 -44.86 -0.41
C ARG A 48 -22.56 -43.99 0.77
N ASP A 49 -22.18 -42.74 0.51
CA ASP A 49 -21.63 -41.84 1.53
C ASP A 49 -22.57 -40.67 1.78
N ASP A 50 -22.53 -40.11 3.00
CA ASP A 50 -23.13 -38.82 3.36
C ASP A 50 -22.33 -37.68 2.68
N LEU A 51 -22.50 -37.55 1.37
CA LEU A 51 -21.81 -36.53 0.57
C LEU A 51 -22.35 -35.14 0.90
N VAL A 52 -21.48 -34.29 1.43
CA VAL A 52 -21.81 -32.90 1.80
C VAL A 52 -21.44 -31.93 0.68
N LYS A 53 -20.43 -32.25 -0.14
CA LYS A 53 -19.98 -31.40 -1.26
C LYS A 53 -19.39 -32.23 -2.40
N LEU A 54 -19.66 -31.80 -3.63
CA LEU A 54 -19.16 -32.42 -4.86
C LEU A 54 -18.61 -31.34 -5.81
N TRP A 55 -17.34 -31.43 -6.16
CA TRP A 55 -16.70 -30.62 -7.21
C TRP A 55 -16.46 -31.47 -8.43
N VAL A 56 -16.74 -30.89 -9.60
CA VAL A 56 -16.51 -31.52 -10.90
C VAL A 56 -15.81 -30.48 -11.76
N VAL A 57 -14.56 -30.77 -12.13
CA VAL A 57 -13.67 -29.84 -12.81
C VAL A 57 -13.20 -30.48 -14.11
N ARG A 58 -13.22 -29.75 -15.23
CA ARG A 58 -12.70 -30.27 -16.49
C ARG A 58 -11.19 -30.46 -16.34
N ARG A 59 -10.66 -31.61 -16.79
CA ARG A 59 -9.23 -31.94 -16.65
C ARG A 59 -8.33 -30.89 -17.29
N THR A 60 -8.75 -30.33 -18.42
CA THR A 60 -8.00 -29.28 -19.14
C THR A 60 -7.93 -27.95 -18.41
N ASP A 61 -8.79 -27.72 -17.42
CA ASP A 61 -8.83 -26.49 -16.62
C ASP A 61 -7.92 -26.62 -15.37
N MET A 62 -7.36 -27.81 -15.12
CA MET A 62 -6.45 -28.05 -14.01
C MET A 62 -5.00 -27.75 -14.41
N ILE A 63 -4.31 -26.98 -13.57
CA ILE A 63 -2.85 -26.84 -13.64
C ILE A 63 -2.25 -28.01 -12.85
N VAL A 64 -1.57 -28.92 -13.55
CA VAL A 64 -1.00 -30.14 -12.96
C VAL A 64 0.51 -30.05 -12.99
N SER A 65 1.15 -30.27 -11.84
CA SER A 65 2.61 -30.31 -11.71
C SER A 65 3.20 -31.48 -12.51
N SER A 66 4.35 -31.23 -13.12
CA SER A 66 5.16 -32.24 -13.81
C SER A 66 6.15 -32.91 -12.85
N ALA A 67 6.85 -33.94 -13.33
CA ALA A 67 7.95 -34.54 -12.59
C ALA A 67 9.10 -33.56 -12.27
N GLY A 68 9.29 -32.53 -13.10
CA GLY A 68 10.31 -31.49 -12.90
C GLY A 68 9.99 -30.53 -11.75
N ASP A 69 8.71 -30.40 -11.38
CA ASP A 69 8.28 -29.52 -10.29
C ASP A 69 8.44 -30.16 -8.91
N ARG A 70 8.85 -31.44 -8.86
CA ARG A 70 8.94 -32.21 -7.62
C ARG A 70 9.82 -31.53 -6.56
N ASP A 71 10.95 -30.96 -6.96
CA ASP A 71 11.86 -30.31 -6.04
C ASP A 71 11.26 -29.01 -5.48
N LEU A 72 10.52 -28.25 -6.30
CA LEU A 72 9.77 -27.07 -5.86
C LEU A 72 8.64 -27.43 -4.90
N LEU A 73 7.92 -28.52 -5.17
CA LEU A 73 6.84 -29.01 -4.30
C LEU A 73 7.37 -29.58 -2.98
N ALA A 74 8.56 -30.18 -3.00
CA ALA A 74 9.21 -30.73 -1.81
C ALA A 74 9.92 -29.66 -0.96
N ALA A 75 10.14 -28.46 -1.51
CA ALA A 75 10.76 -27.35 -0.81
C ALA A 75 9.90 -26.93 0.41
N LYS A 76 10.35 -27.30 1.60
CA LYS A 76 9.71 -26.85 2.84
C LYS A 76 10.03 -25.38 3.05
N THR A 77 8.99 -24.60 3.35
CA THR A 77 9.20 -23.21 3.77
C THR A 77 10.12 -23.18 5.00
N ARG A 78 11.11 -22.28 4.98
CA ARG A 78 11.92 -21.96 6.18
C ARG A 78 11.12 -21.15 7.20
N MET A 79 9.88 -20.78 6.85
CA MET A 79 8.99 -19.94 7.63
C MET A 79 7.69 -20.69 7.94
N PRO A 80 7.74 -21.73 8.79
CA PRO A 80 6.58 -22.58 9.07
C PRO A 80 5.40 -21.80 9.66
N TYR A 81 5.64 -20.64 10.28
CA TYR A 81 4.62 -19.72 10.80
C TYR A 81 3.73 -19.07 9.74
N ARG A 82 4.08 -19.17 8.45
CA ARG A 82 3.26 -18.68 7.32
C ARG A 82 2.26 -19.73 6.79
N GLN A 83 2.29 -20.95 7.31
CA GLN A 83 1.38 -22.02 6.88
C GLN A 83 -0.02 -21.86 7.51
N PRO A 84 -1.11 -22.04 6.76
CA PRO A 84 -2.49 -21.87 7.25
C PRO A 84 -2.90 -22.71 8.48
N GLY A 85 -2.10 -23.72 8.83
CA GLY A 85 -2.32 -24.59 10.01
C GLY A 85 -1.28 -24.45 11.12
N PHE A 86 -0.34 -23.50 11.03
CA PHE A 86 0.66 -23.32 12.08
C PHE A 86 -0.02 -22.90 13.39
N PRO A 87 0.24 -23.54 14.55
CA PRO A 87 -0.41 -23.22 15.80
C PRO A 87 -0.19 -21.75 16.19
N THR A 88 -1.21 -20.95 15.93
CA THR A 88 -1.25 -19.53 16.28
C THR A 88 -1.78 -19.37 17.70
N ALA A 89 -1.24 -20.12 18.66
CA ALA A 89 -1.63 -20.04 20.07
C ALA A 89 -1.38 -18.64 20.69
N ARG A 90 -0.78 -17.70 19.94
CA ARG A 90 -0.59 -16.30 20.32
C ARG A 90 -1.03 -15.29 19.25
N ARG A 91 -1.70 -15.71 18.16
CA ARG A 91 -2.38 -14.73 17.31
C ARG A 91 -3.68 -14.41 18.02
N ARG A 92 -3.61 -13.50 19.01
CA ARG A 92 -4.79 -12.75 19.44
C ARG A 92 -5.45 -12.29 18.15
N ASP A 93 -6.69 -12.70 17.99
CA ASP A 93 -7.56 -12.30 16.91
C ASP A 93 -7.51 -10.77 16.75
N ARG A 94 -6.68 -10.26 15.83
CA ARG A 94 -6.62 -8.82 15.52
C ARG A 94 -7.86 -8.38 14.74
N SER A 95 -8.67 -9.32 14.27
CA SER A 95 -10.00 -9.08 13.68
C SER A 95 -11.06 -8.81 14.74
N ALA A 96 -10.80 -9.15 16.02
CA ALA A 96 -11.58 -8.62 17.13
C ALA A 96 -11.18 -7.17 17.37
N ALA A 97 -11.67 -6.28 16.51
CA ALA A 97 -11.71 -4.85 16.82
C ALA A 97 -12.36 -4.69 18.19
N PRO A 98 -11.79 -3.88 19.12
CA PRO A 98 -12.55 -3.45 20.28
C PRO A 98 -13.88 -2.85 19.79
N PRO A 99 -14.99 -3.04 20.52
CA PRO A 99 -16.29 -2.54 20.10
C PRO A 99 -16.14 -1.06 19.74
N ALA A 100 -16.49 -0.73 18.50
CA ALA A 100 -16.34 0.61 17.96
C ALA A 100 -17.00 1.60 18.93
N VAL A 101 -16.21 2.53 19.47
CA VAL A 101 -16.78 3.73 20.08
C VAL A 101 -17.53 4.43 18.96
N ALA A 102 -18.84 4.59 19.14
CA ALA A 102 -19.73 5.12 18.12
C ALA A 102 -19.14 6.38 17.49
N ALA A 103 -18.88 6.31 16.18
CA ALA A 103 -18.48 7.48 15.42
C ALA A 103 -19.57 8.56 15.56
N PRO A 104 -19.21 9.83 15.79
CA PRO A 104 -20.16 10.94 15.67
C PRO A 104 -20.81 10.90 14.29
N PRO A 105 -22.09 11.30 14.16
CA PRO A 105 -22.82 11.15 12.90
C PRO A 105 -22.10 11.89 11.78
N GLU A 106 -21.80 11.16 10.71
CA GLU A 106 -21.30 11.73 9.45
C GLU A 106 -22.31 12.77 8.94
N ARG A 107 -21.91 14.03 8.96
CA ARG A 107 -22.58 15.04 8.13
C ARG A 107 -22.18 14.75 6.69
N ARG A 108 -23.16 14.34 5.88
CA ARG A 108 -23.04 14.37 4.42
C ARG A 108 -22.86 15.83 4.02
N ASP A 109 -21.63 16.23 3.72
CA ASP A 109 -21.36 17.54 3.14
C ASP A 109 -21.73 17.49 1.65
N SER A 110 -23.01 17.76 1.39
CA SER A 110 -23.51 18.02 0.05
C SER A 110 -23.12 19.43 -0.35
N GLY A 111 -22.16 19.54 -1.27
CA GLY A 111 -21.93 20.74 -2.08
C GLY A 111 -20.73 21.59 -1.64
N LEU A 112 -19.55 21.25 -2.15
CA LEU A 112 -18.42 22.19 -2.17
C LEU A 112 -18.33 22.82 -3.56
N THR A 113 -18.99 23.95 -3.70
CA THR A 113 -18.67 24.95 -4.72
C THR A 113 -17.20 25.32 -4.59
N GLU A 114 -16.42 25.11 -5.66
CA GLU A 114 -15.03 25.55 -5.78
C GLU A 114 -14.94 27.06 -5.51
N ARG A 115 -14.55 27.44 -4.29
CA ARG A 115 -14.09 28.80 -4.00
C ARG A 115 -12.63 28.88 -4.40
N ARG A 116 -12.35 29.72 -5.41
CA ARG A 116 -11.02 30.26 -5.67
C ARG A 116 -10.63 31.14 -4.47
N ASP A 117 -10.00 30.52 -3.48
CA ASP A 117 -9.37 31.26 -2.38
C ASP A 117 -7.93 31.57 -2.78
N ASP A 118 -7.53 32.83 -2.65
CA ASP A 118 -6.19 33.34 -2.90
C ASP A 118 -5.19 32.66 -1.94
N ALA A 119 -4.66 31.51 -2.35
CA ALA A 119 -3.74 30.68 -1.58
C ALA A 119 -2.33 31.28 -1.58
N ARG A 120 -1.79 31.53 -0.39
CA ARG A 120 -0.37 31.88 -0.23
C ARG A 120 0.47 30.63 -0.52
N GLU A 121 1.49 30.78 -1.36
CA GLU A 121 2.52 29.77 -1.64
C GLU A 121 3.07 29.18 -0.33
N PRO A 122 3.12 27.84 -0.17
CA PRO A 122 3.67 27.22 1.03
C PRO A 122 5.19 27.48 1.12
N GLY A 123 5.70 27.68 2.33
CA GLY A 123 7.15 27.71 2.56
C GLY A 123 7.74 26.30 2.50
N LEU A 124 9.05 26.19 2.25
CA LEU A 124 9.75 24.89 2.25
C LEU A 124 9.54 24.10 3.56
N THR A 125 9.57 24.79 4.70
CA THR A 125 9.31 24.17 6.02
C THR A 125 7.91 23.58 6.12
N ASP A 126 6.88 24.25 5.59
CA ASP A 126 5.51 23.72 5.60
C ASP A 126 5.41 22.44 4.77
N LEU A 127 6.06 22.41 3.59
CA LEU A 127 6.10 21.23 2.74
C LEU A 127 6.83 20.06 3.40
N TRP A 128 7.95 20.33 4.08
CA TRP A 128 8.68 19.33 4.83
C TRP A 128 7.84 18.70 5.94
N LEU A 129 7.14 19.52 6.72
CA LEU A 129 6.21 19.03 7.76
C LEU A 129 5.09 18.17 7.17
N ALA A 130 4.57 18.54 6.00
CA ALA A 130 3.51 17.79 5.34
C ALA A 130 4.02 16.43 4.78
N LEU A 131 5.22 16.41 4.19
CA LEU A 131 5.84 15.17 3.72
C LEU A 131 6.31 14.26 4.87
N ALA A 132 6.65 14.82 6.03
CA ALA A 132 6.92 14.02 7.22
C ALA A 132 5.67 13.23 7.67
N ASP A 133 4.47 13.83 7.58
CA ASP A 133 3.21 13.12 7.82
C ASP A 133 3.01 11.96 6.82
N ASP A 134 3.30 12.18 5.54
CA ASP A 134 3.20 11.14 4.50
C ASP A 134 4.20 9.99 4.72
N LEU A 135 5.45 10.32 5.00
CA LEU A 135 6.53 9.36 5.29
C LEU A 135 6.20 8.52 6.53
N PHE A 136 5.64 9.13 7.56
CA PHE A 136 5.21 8.42 8.76
C PHE A 136 4.13 7.39 8.44
N VAL A 137 3.12 7.75 7.63
CA VAL A 137 2.06 6.81 7.25
C VAL A 137 2.59 5.74 6.32
N LEU A 138 3.43 6.08 5.34
CA LEU A 138 4.07 5.11 4.45
C LEU A 138 4.88 4.08 5.24
N GLY A 139 5.70 4.53 6.19
CA GLY A 139 6.50 3.64 7.05
C GLY A 139 5.64 2.64 7.83
N ASN A 140 4.51 3.09 8.40
CA ASN A 140 3.56 2.20 9.06
C ASN A 140 2.93 1.18 8.08
N ARG A 141 2.48 1.64 6.90
CA ARG A 141 1.90 0.76 5.87
C ARG A 141 2.88 -0.31 5.39
N LEU A 142 4.14 0.06 5.19
CA LEU A 142 5.20 -0.88 4.80
C LEU A 142 5.50 -1.86 5.94
N GLY A 143 5.54 -1.39 7.18
CA GLY A 143 5.75 -2.22 8.37
C GLY A 143 4.72 -3.33 8.55
N GLU A 144 3.47 -3.09 8.15
CA GLU A 144 2.40 -4.11 8.17
C GLU A 144 2.67 -5.26 7.20
N ARG A 145 3.31 -4.96 6.07
CA ARG A 145 3.49 -5.90 4.96
C ARG A 145 4.78 -6.70 5.00
N ILE A 146 5.69 -6.41 5.94
CA ILE A 146 6.95 -7.13 6.09
C ILE A 146 6.74 -8.65 6.16
N VAL A 147 5.62 -9.10 6.73
CA VAL A 147 5.32 -10.54 6.89
C VAL A 147 4.53 -11.15 5.74
N ASP A 148 4.01 -10.34 4.82
CA ASP A 148 3.03 -10.74 3.80
C ASP A 148 3.68 -11.20 2.48
N TYR A 149 4.95 -10.88 2.24
CA TYR A 149 5.64 -11.25 0.99
C TYR A 149 6.13 -12.71 1.00
N ILE A 150 5.94 -13.39 -0.12
CA ILE A 150 6.44 -14.76 -0.35
C ILE A 150 7.97 -14.76 -0.44
N ASP A 151 8.55 -13.73 -1.08
CA ASP A 151 10.00 -13.55 -1.26
C ASP A 151 10.63 -12.82 -0.07
N LEU A 152 11.76 -13.33 0.43
CA LEU A 152 12.45 -12.76 1.60
C LEU A 152 13.12 -11.43 1.26
N GLU A 153 13.65 -11.32 0.05
CA GLU A 153 14.30 -10.13 -0.49
C GLU A 153 13.34 -8.95 -0.49
N GLU A 154 12.09 -9.16 -0.88
CA GLU A 154 11.09 -8.09 -0.88
C GLU A 154 10.64 -7.72 0.54
N ALA A 155 10.47 -8.72 1.42
CA ALA A 155 10.19 -8.47 2.82
C ALA A 155 11.29 -7.62 3.49
N LEU A 156 12.56 -7.87 3.16
CA LEU A 156 13.70 -7.10 3.65
C LEU A 156 13.74 -5.69 3.04
N ALA A 157 13.55 -5.57 1.72
CA ALA A 157 13.56 -4.28 1.05
C ALA A 157 12.45 -3.36 1.57
N VAL A 158 11.19 -3.84 1.61
CA VAL A 158 10.04 -3.09 2.16
C VAL A 158 10.24 -2.76 3.64
N GLY A 159 10.83 -3.67 4.41
CA GLY A 159 11.20 -3.42 5.80
C GLY A 159 12.18 -2.26 5.94
N SER A 160 13.28 -2.26 5.17
CA SER A 160 14.28 -1.19 5.18
C SER A 160 13.66 0.15 4.79
N ILE A 161 12.94 0.20 3.68
CA ILE A 161 12.26 1.42 3.20
C ILE A 161 11.29 1.94 4.26
N GLY A 162 10.55 1.05 4.92
CA GLY A 162 9.62 1.41 5.99
C GLY A 162 10.32 2.02 7.21
N GLN A 163 11.45 1.44 7.64
CA GLN A 163 12.24 1.97 8.75
C GLN A 163 12.84 3.34 8.42
N GLU A 164 13.40 3.48 7.22
CA GLU A 164 13.98 4.75 6.74
C GLU A 164 12.91 5.82 6.57
N ALA A 165 11.70 5.49 6.09
CA ALA A 165 10.59 6.43 6.02
C ALA A 165 10.22 7.01 7.40
N LEU A 166 10.16 6.16 8.45
CA LEU A 166 9.92 6.62 9.82
C LEU A 166 11.08 7.47 10.36
N ALA A 167 12.32 7.07 10.10
CA ALA A 167 13.51 7.82 10.50
C ALA A 167 13.55 9.20 9.84
N HIS A 168 13.28 9.28 8.53
CA HIS A 168 13.18 10.53 7.78
C HIS A 168 12.09 11.45 8.33
N ALA A 169 10.90 10.92 8.62
CA ALA A 169 9.83 11.70 9.22
C ALA A 169 10.28 12.33 10.55
N GLY A 170 10.97 11.58 11.43
CA GLY A 170 11.54 12.10 12.68
C GLY A 170 12.63 13.15 12.46
N THR A 171 13.61 12.87 11.60
CA THR A 171 14.71 13.80 11.26
C THR A 171 14.18 15.12 10.72
N ILE A 172 13.15 15.09 9.86
CA ILE A 172 12.52 16.29 9.31
C ILE A 172 11.91 17.16 10.42
N LEU A 173 11.22 16.55 11.39
CA LEU A 173 10.67 17.29 12.54
C LEU A 173 11.79 17.92 13.38
N VAL A 174 12.88 17.20 13.64
CA VAL A 174 14.03 17.75 14.37
C VAL A 174 14.64 18.95 13.64
N LEU A 175 14.84 18.85 12.33
CA LEU A 175 15.31 19.97 11.50
C LEU A 175 14.36 21.18 11.54
N CYS A 176 13.06 20.93 11.68
CA CYS A 176 12.05 21.97 11.86
C CYS A 176 11.98 22.52 13.30
N GLY A 177 12.90 22.14 14.19
CA GLY A 177 13.03 22.68 15.54
C GLY A 177 12.23 21.94 16.62
N PHE A 178 11.74 20.73 16.35
CA PHE A 178 11.06 19.90 17.34
C PHE A 178 12.10 19.13 18.16
N ASP A 179 11.98 19.17 19.49
CA ASP A 179 12.73 18.26 20.36
C ASP A 179 12.10 16.86 20.37
N GLN A 180 12.80 15.88 20.94
CA GLN A 180 12.34 14.47 20.90
C GLN A 180 10.93 14.28 21.52
N PRO A 181 10.58 14.89 22.67
CA PRO A 181 9.21 14.82 23.19
C PRO A 181 8.17 15.43 22.23
N ALA A 182 8.49 16.54 21.55
CA ALA A 182 7.59 17.16 20.59
C ALA A 182 7.44 16.36 19.29
N VAL A 183 8.50 15.68 18.82
CA VAL A 183 8.45 14.72 17.71
C VAL A 183 7.46 13.61 18.04
N ASP A 184 7.60 13.02 19.22
CA ASP A 184 6.72 11.98 19.72
C ASP A 184 5.27 12.44 19.83
N ALA A 185 5.02 13.61 20.43
CA ALA A 185 3.68 14.17 20.56
C ALA A 185 3.05 14.45 19.18
N ARG A 186 3.86 14.89 18.21
CA ARG A 186 3.41 15.18 16.84
C ARG A 186 2.86 13.93 16.14
N PHE A 187 3.51 12.79 16.31
CA PHE A 187 3.12 11.53 15.67
C PHE A 187 2.09 10.71 16.45
N PHE A 188 2.14 10.74 17.79
CA PHE A 188 1.36 9.80 18.60
C PHE A 188 0.23 10.43 19.40
N ASP A 189 0.22 11.75 19.61
CA ASP A 189 -0.79 12.40 20.44
C ASP A 189 -1.79 13.22 19.60
N ARG A 190 -1.33 13.76 18.48
CA ARG A 190 -2.14 14.59 17.57
C ARG A 190 -3.37 13.85 17.03
N ALA A 191 -4.55 14.48 17.11
CA ALA A 191 -5.80 13.94 16.58
C ALA A 191 -5.79 13.92 15.04
N GLN A 192 -6.51 12.97 14.41
CA GLN A 192 -6.53 12.82 12.94
C GLN A 192 -6.81 14.14 12.20
N ALA A 193 -7.74 14.96 12.69
CA ALA A 193 -8.10 16.26 12.10
C ALA A 193 -6.92 17.24 11.94
N GLN A 194 -5.85 17.05 12.70
CA GLN A 194 -4.66 17.91 12.69
C GLN A 194 -3.54 17.37 11.78
N TRP A 195 -3.74 16.23 11.10
CA TRP A 195 -2.81 15.65 10.13
C TRP A 195 -2.96 16.30 8.76
N GLN A 196 -1.83 16.42 8.05
CA GLN A 196 -1.75 17.07 6.73
C GLN A 196 -1.23 16.10 5.67
N VAL A 197 -1.75 14.87 5.61
CA VAL A 197 -1.32 13.90 4.60
C VAL A 197 -1.83 14.29 3.20
N SER A 198 -1.08 13.87 2.17
CA SER A 198 -1.52 13.93 0.77
C SER A 198 -2.64 12.93 0.50
N ARG A 199 -3.45 13.17 -0.54
CA ARG A 199 -4.49 12.20 -0.95
C ARG A 199 -3.91 10.87 -1.42
N VAL A 200 -2.61 10.80 -1.73
CA VAL A 200 -1.91 9.55 -2.04
C VAL A 200 -1.99 8.57 -0.87
N VAL A 201 -1.96 9.06 0.37
CA VAL A 201 -2.00 8.22 1.57
C VAL A 201 -3.25 7.36 1.64
N GLU A 202 -4.40 7.85 1.18
CA GLU A 202 -5.66 7.11 1.18
C GLU A 202 -5.62 5.88 0.26
N ARG A 203 -4.70 5.86 -0.70
CA ARG A 203 -4.55 4.80 -1.69
C ARG A 203 -3.56 3.71 -1.27
N LEU A 204 -2.88 3.83 -0.14
CA LEU A 204 -1.85 2.87 0.30
C LEU A 204 -2.46 1.57 0.89
N THR A 205 -3.46 1.00 0.21
CA THR A 205 -4.31 -0.09 0.71
C THR A 205 -4.00 -1.45 0.11
N ASP A 206 -3.49 -1.51 -1.12
CA ASP A 206 -3.12 -2.72 -1.85
C ASP A 206 -1.68 -2.61 -2.38
N TRP A 207 -1.14 -3.70 -2.94
CA TRP A 207 0.25 -3.73 -3.40
C TRP A 207 0.50 -2.81 -4.62
N PRO A 208 -0.30 -2.87 -5.70
CA PRO A 208 -0.15 -1.96 -6.84
C PRO A 208 -0.17 -0.48 -6.46
N SER A 209 -1.10 -0.08 -5.59
CA SER A 209 -1.24 1.31 -5.13
C SER A 209 -0.12 1.71 -4.17
N LEU A 210 0.41 0.78 -3.37
CA LEU A 210 1.58 1.02 -2.52
C LEU A 210 2.85 1.23 -3.36
N VAL A 211 3.05 0.46 -4.44
CA VAL A 211 4.17 0.65 -5.37
C VAL A 211 4.08 2.03 -6.03
N ALA A 212 2.91 2.39 -6.55
CA ALA A 212 2.69 3.70 -7.15
C ALA A 212 2.85 4.85 -6.12
N GLY A 213 2.32 4.67 -4.91
CA GLY A 213 2.39 5.67 -3.84
C GLY A 213 3.80 5.86 -3.31
N GLY A 214 4.55 4.76 -3.12
CA GLY A 214 5.96 4.79 -2.75
C GLY A 214 6.82 5.52 -3.78
N LEU A 215 6.56 5.27 -5.08
CA LEU A 215 7.22 6.00 -6.18
C LEU A 215 6.95 7.51 -6.10
N VAL A 216 5.69 7.91 -5.91
CA VAL A 216 5.28 9.32 -5.82
C VAL A 216 5.88 10.01 -4.59
N ILE A 217 5.81 9.38 -3.43
CA ILE A 217 6.31 9.96 -2.16
C ILE A 217 7.84 10.10 -2.23
N ALA A 218 8.56 9.06 -2.67
CA ALA A 218 10.01 9.12 -2.81
C ALA A 218 10.44 10.21 -3.81
N ALA A 219 9.74 10.34 -4.94
CA ALA A 219 10.00 11.40 -5.92
C ALA A 219 9.76 12.79 -5.34
N ALA A 220 8.65 12.99 -4.62
CA ALA A 220 8.31 14.28 -4.02
C ALA A 220 9.32 14.72 -2.96
N VAL A 221 9.76 13.78 -2.09
CA VAL A 221 10.77 14.05 -1.06
C VAL A 221 12.11 14.39 -1.71
N ALA A 222 12.54 13.65 -2.74
CA ALA A 222 13.78 13.94 -3.45
C ALA A 222 13.75 15.33 -4.13
N VAL A 223 12.65 15.68 -4.78
CA VAL A 223 12.45 17.00 -5.42
C VAL A 223 12.49 18.13 -4.39
N LEU A 224 11.85 17.95 -3.22
CA LEU A 224 11.90 18.97 -2.17
C LEU A 224 13.31 19.09 -1.56
N ALA A 225 14.05 17.99 -1.43
CA ALA A 225 15.43 17.99 -0.94
C ALA A 225 16.37 18.74 -1.89
N GLU A 226 16.27 18.47 -3.19
CA GLU A 226 17.03 19.19 -4.24
C GLU A 226 16.74 20.69 -4.17
N ARG A 227 15.45 21.07 -4.11
CA ARG A 227 15.05 22.48 -4.01
C ARG A 227 15.53 23.14 -2.71
N THR A 228 15.50 22.41 -1.61
CA THR A 228 15.97 22.93 -0.31
C THR A 228 17.48 23.15 -0.34
N ALA A 229 18.25 22.30 -1.01
CA ALA A 229 19.69 22.47 -1.18
C ALA A 229 20.03 23.69 -2.05
N GLU A 230 19.26 23.95 -3.11
CA GLU A 230 19.40 25.17 -3.94
C GLU A 230 19.14 26.47 -3.18
N ALA A 231 18.30 26.41 -2.13
CA ALA A 231 17.96 27.57 -1.33
C ALA A 231 19.01 27.93 -0.26
N GLU A 232 20.19 27.29 -0.30
CA GLU A 232 21.31 27.48 0.63
C GLU A 232 20.86 27.41 2.10
N PRO A 233 20.42 26.22 2.55
CA PRO A 233 19.84 26.07 3.87
C PRO A 233 20.94 26.16 4.95
N GLY A 234 20.54 26.29 6.21
CA GLY A 234 21.48 26.36 7.33
C GLY A 234 22.43 25.15 7.39
N ALA A 235 23.59 25.32 8.04
CA ALA A 235 24.66 24.31 8.08
C ALA A 235 24.21 22.92 8.59
N GLU A 236 23.19 22.87 9.44
CA GLU A 236 22.61 21.62 9.97
C GLU A 236 21.68 20.93 8.96
N TRP A 237 21.00 21.70 8.11
CA TRP A 237 20.04 21.18 7.14
C TRP A 237 20.72 20.46 5.98
N LEU A 238 21.78 21.06 5.41
CA LEU A 238 22.37 20.57 4.16
C LEU A 238 22.83 19.10 4.21
N PRO A 239 23.56 18.63 5.24
CA PRO A 239 23.95 17.22 5.33
C PRO A 239 22.75 16.29 5.50
N ALA A 240 21.78 16.67 6.34
CA ALA A 240 20.62 15.84 6.64
C ALA A 240 19.68 15.68 5.44
N ILE A 241 19.35 16.78 4.74
CA ILE A 241 18.52 16.70 3.52
C ILE A 241 19.23 15.98 2.38
N SER A 242 20.57 16.06 2.32
CA SER A 242 21.35 15.33 1.31
C SER A 242 21.29 13.83 1.56
N ALA A 243 21.45 13.40 2.82
CA ALA A 243 21.29 11.99 3.19
C ALA A 243 19.87 11.48 2.89
N ILE A 244 18.84 12.24 3.29
CA ILE A 244 17.43 11.93 2.97
C ILE A 244 17.24 11.79 1.46
N ARG A 245 17.76 12.74 0.66
CA ARG A 245 17.67 12.69 -0.80
C ARG A 245 18.30 11.42 -1.34
N ASP A 246 19.53 11.12 -0.94
CA ASP A 246 20.31 10.02 -1.51
C ASP A 246 19.64 8.66 -1.20
N GLU A 247 19.10 8.48 0.00
CA GLU A 247 18.31 7.30 0.38
C GLU A 247 16.98 7.25 -0.40
N GLN A 248 16.27 8.37 -0.56
CA GLN A 248 15.04 8.41 -1.35
C GLN A 248 15.27 8.12 -2.83
N LEU A 249 16.43 8.45 -3.41
CA LEU A 249 16.78 8.08 -4.77
C LEU A 249 16.98 6.55 -4.92
N VAL A 250 17.50 5.88 -3.89
CA VAL A 250 17.58 4.41 -3.83
C VAL A 250 16.17 3.81 -3.76
N HIS A 251 15.30 4.35 -2.91
CA HIS A 251 13.89 3.94 -2.83
C HIS A 251 13.15 4.12 -4.16
N LEU A 252 13.38 5.27 -4.81
CA LEU A 252 12.78 5.59 -6.09
C LEU A 252 13.16 4.55 -7.16
N ASP A 253 14.41 4.10 -7.17
CA ASP A 253 14.85 3.05 -8.09
C ASP A 253 14.19 1.69 -7.76
N HIS A 254 14.07 1.32 -6.48
CA HIS A 254 13.33 0.11 -6.07
C HIS A 254 11.88 0.14 -6.56
N TRP A 255 11.15 1.22 -6.25
CA TRP A 255 9.76 1.38 -6.66
C TRP A 255 9.61 1.42 -8.18
N ARG A 256 10.56 2.02 -8.91
CA ARG A 256 10.58 2.03 -10.38
C ARG A 256 10.72 0.64 -10.95
N ARG A 257 11.57 -0.23 -10.38
CA ARG A 257 11.72 -1.62 -10.83
C ARG A 257 10.41 -2.39 -10.66
N TRP A 258 9.73 -2.23 -9.51
CA TRP A 258 8.42 -2.83 -9.29
C TRP A 258 7.34 -2.30 -10.23
N ALA A 259 7.27 -0.98 -10.42
CA ALA A 259 6.32 -0.37 -11.35
C ALA A 259 6.50 -0.94 -12.77
N ARG A 260 7.75 -1.13 -13.21
CA ARG A 260 8.05 -1.75 -14.51
C ARG A 260 7.65 -3.22 -14.56
N ALA A 261 7.93 -3.99 -13.50
CA ALA A 261 7.54 -5.40 -13.42
C ALA A 261 6.02 -5.57 -13.50
N LEU A 262 5.28 -4.82 -12.68
CA LEU A 262 3.82 -4.87 -12.63
C LEU A 262 3.16 -4.40 -13.94
N ALA A 263 3.76 -3.43 -14.63
CA ALA A 263 3.30 -3.00 -15.95
C ALA A 263 3.64 -4.01 -17.06
N ALA A 264 4.73 -4.76 -16.94
CA ALA A 264 5.17 -5.72 -17.94
C ALA A 264 4.33 -7.00 -17.93
N TRP A 265 3.97 -7.53 -16.75
CA TRP A 265 3.25 -8.80 -16.62
C TRP A 265 1.77 -8.71 -17.05
N PRO A 266 1.28 -9.57 -17.95
CA PRO A 266 -0.12 -9.56 -18.40
C PRO A 266 -1.14 -9.65 -17.27
N GLU A 267 -0.83 -10.40 -16.22
CA GLU A 267 -1.70 -10.68 -15.07
C GLU A 267 -1.92 -9.45 -14.19
N THR A 268 -0.92 -8.58 -14.06
CA THR A 268 -0.96 -7.41 -13.17
C THR A 268 -1.10 -6.09 -13.92
N ARG A 269 -0.81 -6.05 -15.23
CA ARG A 269 -0.75 -4.80 -16.02
C ARG A 269 -2.01 -3.95 -15.90
N THR A 270 -3.19 -4.57 -16.04
CA THR A 270 -4.47 -3.85 -16.00
C THR A 270 -4.75 -3.27 -14.61
N GLU A 271 -4.51 -4.06 -13.56
CA GLU A 271 -4.70 -3.63 -12.18
C GLU A 271 -3.73 -2.51 -11.81
N PHE A 272 -2.45 -2.67 -12.14
CA PHE A 272 -1.42 -1.68 -11.88
C PHE A 272 -1.64 -0.39 -12.67
N ALA A 273 -2.07 -0.48 -13.93
CA ALA A 273 -2.38 0.71 -14.72
C ALA A 273 -3.48 1.58 -14.09
N ARG A 274 -4.52 0.94 -13.53
CA ARG A 274 -5.57 1.61 -12.79
C ARG A 274 -5.05 2.21 -11.48
N ALA A 275 -4.33 1.44 -10.67
CA ALA A 275 -3.77 1.92 -9.41
C ALA A 275 -2.82 3.11 -9.61
N TYR A 276 -1.94 3.02 -10.61
CA TYR A 276 -1.01 4.10 -10.96
C TYR A 276 -1.74 5.36 -11.40
N ALA A 277 -2.78 5.24 -12.24
CA ALA A 277 -3.60 6.36 -12.66
C ALA A 277 -4.31 7.05 -11.47
N GLU A 278 -4.91 6.28 -10.57
CA GLU A 278 -5.60 6.82 -9.39
C GLU A 278 -4.65 7.49 -8.39
N VAL A 279 -3.48 6.90 -8.16
CA VAL A 279 -2.45 7.48 -7.28
C VAL A 279 -1.87 8.76 -7.87
N THR A 280 -1.53 8.77 -9.16
CA THR A 280 -0.98 9.97 -9.82
C THR A 280 -1.98 11.12 -9.88
N GLU A 281 -3.28 10.83 -10.01
CA GLU A 281 -4.32 11.86 -9.88
C GLU A 281 -4.39 12.47 -8.47
N CYS A 282 -4.18 11.65 -7.44
CA CYS A 282 -4.13 12.09 -6.04
C CYS A 282 -2.89 12.97 -5.76
N ALA A 283 -1.76 12.65 -6.40
CA ALA A 283 -0.45 13.29 -6.20
C ALA A 283 -0.38 14.79 -6.54
N GLY A 284 -1.42 15.37 -7.13
CA GLY A 284 -1.47 16.81 -7.42
C GLY A 284 -1.36 17.70 -6.17
N ASP A 285 -1.61 17.19 -4.96
CA ASP A 285 -1.51 17.94 -3.71
C ASP A 285 -0.22 17.71 -2.93
N MET A 286 0.76 16.97 -3.49
CA MET A 286 2.03 16.69 -2.81
C MET A 286 2.73 17.99 -2.36
N PHE A 287 2.65 19.04 -3.17
CA PHE A 287 3.17 20.40 -2.88
C PHE A 287 2.07 21.46 -2.78
N GLY A 288 0.86 21.06 -2.39
CA GLY A 288 -0.27 21.96 -2.23
C GLY A 288 -0.09 23.01 -1.15
N ALA A 289 -0.60 24.22 -1.38
CA ALA A 289 -0.65 25.28 -0.39
C ALA A 289 -1.47 24.91 0.86
N ARG A 290 -1.15 25.54 1.98
CA ARG A 290 -1.83 25.33 3.28
C ARG A 290 -3.23 25.98 3.23
N PRO A 291 -4.32 25.27 3.58
CA PRO A 291 -5.61 25.92 3.84
C PRO A 291 -5.45 26.89 5.01
N GLN A 292 -5.96 28.13 4.89
CA GLN A 292 -5.86 29.13 5.96
C GLN A 292 -6.54 28.62 7.24
N SER A 293 -5.75 28.28 8.25
CA SER A 293 -6.24 28.20 9.64
C SER A 293 -6.09 29.57 10.29
N GLN A 294 -7.18 30.16 10.78
CA GLN A 294 -7.13 31.39 11.56
C GLN A 294 -6.18 31.23 12.76
N GLY A 295 -5.11 32.02 12.77
CA GLY A 295 -4.31 32.34 13.96
C GLY A 295 -3.23 31.33 14.37
N GLN A 296 -1.96 31.68 14.12
CA GLN A 296 -0.93 31.98 15.14
C GLN A 296 0.38 32.27 14.40
N GLY A 297 1.01 33.40 14.73
CA GLY A 297 2.19 33.90 14.05
C GLY A 297 3.42 33.03 14.27
N VAL A 298 4.14 32.74 13.18
CA VAL A 298 5.49 32.14 13.18
C VAL A 298 6.42 33.11 12.42
N PRO A 299 7.68 33.33 12.84
CA PRO A 299 8.54 34.37 12.30
C PRO A 299 9.13 34.01 10.92
N ALA A 300 9.41 35.06 10.14
CA ALA A 300 10.25 35.18 8.92
C ALA A 300 10.19 34.05 7.87
N ALA A 301 9.59 34.40 6.71
CA ALA A 301 9.32 33.51 5.59
C ALA A 301 10.58 33.00 4.88
N ALA A 302 10.69 31.66 4.78
CA ALA A 302 11.44 30.99 3.72
C ALA A 302 10.85 31.35 2.34
N PRO A 303 11.65 31.34 1.25
CA PRO A 303 11.15 31.65 -0.09
C PRO A 303 10.00 30.71 -0.49
N PRO A 304 9.02 31.20 -1.27
CA PRO A 304 7.88 30.39 -1.70
C PRO A 304 8.33 29.17 -2.49
N ALA A 305 7.79 28.01 -2.12
CA ALA A 305 8.03 26.75 -2.78
C ALA A 305 7.09 26.63 -3.98
N GLY A 306 7.40 27.40 -5.04
CA GLY A 306 6.53 27.73 -6.17
C GLY A 306 6.00 26.57 -7.04
N PRO A 307 5.16 26.89 -8.06
CA PRO A 307 4.64 25.94 -9.06
C PRO A 307 5.72 25.10 -9.78
N ALA A 308 6.98 25.55 -9.74
CA ALA A 308 8.13 24.81 -10.24
C ALA A 308 8.29 23.42 -9.60
N LEU A 309 8.03 23.26 -8.30
CA LEU A 309 8.16 21.94 -7.62
C LEU A 309 7.17 20.92 -8.17
N ALA A 310 5.93 21.34 -8.39
CA ALA A 310 4.89 20.49 -8.98
C ALA A 310 5.25 20.10 -10.42
N VAL A 311 5.79 21.03 -11.20
CA VAL A 311 6.30 20.76 -12.56
C VAL A 311 7.46 19.77 -12.53
N THR A 312 8.46 19.96 -11.65
CA THR A 312 9.61 19.05 -11.54
C THR A 312 9.18 17.63 -11.12
N LEU A 313 8.22 17.50 -10.20
CA LEU A 313 7.66 16.20 -9.85
C LEU A 313 6.93 15.56 -11.03
N HIS A 314 6.18 16.36 -11.80
CA HIS A 314 5.52 15.89 -13.02
C HIS A 314 6.51 15.35 -14.04
N GLU A 315 7.55 16.13 -14.37
CA GLU A 315 8.61 15.73 -15.29
C GLU A 315 9.34 14.47 -14.80
N ARG A 316 9.65 14.39 -13.50
CA ARG A 316 10.31 13.22 -12.92
C ARG A 316 9.45 11.97 -13.01
N LEU A 317 8.16 12.04 -12.64
CA LEU A 317 7.25 10.90 -12.73
C LEU A 317 7.02 10.48 -14.18
N ALA A 318 6.92 11.44 -15.12
CA ALA A 318 6.82 11.17 -16.54
C ALA A 318 8.06 10.42 -17.06
N ALA A 319 9.27 10.86 -16.69
CA ALA A 319 10.52 10.20 -17.08
C ALA A 319 10.68 8.79 -16.49
N LEU A 320 10.20 8.53 -15.27
CA LEU A 320 10.35 7.23 -14.62
C LEU A 320 9.52 6.12 -15.29
N VAL A 321 8.39 6.48 -15.90
CA VAL A 321 7.38 5.54 -16.43
C VAL A 321 7.22 5.64 -17.96
N GLY A 322 7.67 6.72 -18.58
CA GLY A 322 7.50 7.01 -20.01
C GLY A 322 8.27 6.12 -20.98
N ASP A 323 9.41 5.54 -20.58
CA ASP A 323 10.34 4.93 -21.54
C ASP A 323 10.03 3.48 -21.96
N ASN A 324 9.04 2.78 -21.41
CA ASN A 324 8.86 1.34 -21.70
C ASN A 324 7.42 0.81 -21.61
N GLY A 325 6.42 1.56 -22.10
CA GLY A 325 5.03 1.07 -22.17
C GLY A 325 4.34 0.93 -20.81
N GLY A 326 4.82 1.64 -19.79
CA GLY A 326 4.12 1.79 -18.51
C GLY A 326 2.82 2.61 -18.65
N PRO A 327 1.90 2.55 -17.66
CA PRO A 327 0.70 3.35 -17.68
C PRO A 327 1.06 4.84 -17.70
N GLY A 328 0.47 5.61 -18.64
CA GLY A 328 0.63 7.06 -18.65
C GLY A 328 0.16 7.68 -17.34
N SER A 329 0.91 8.65 -16.81
CA SER A 329 0.56 9.39 -15.60
C SER A 329 -0.72 10.20 -15.78
N ARG A 330 -1.56 10.29 -14.73
CA ARG A 330 -2.74 11.17 -14.66
C ARG A 330 -2.54 12.31 -13.67
N LEU A 331 -1.29 12.77 -13.52
CA LEU A 331 -0.99 13.94 -12.71
C LEU A 331 -1.81 15.14 -13.18
N PRO A 332 -2.48 15.87 -12.27
CA PRO A 332 -3.21 17.08 -12.62
C PRO A 332 -2.31 18.15 -13.23
N ASP A 333 -2.87 18.99 -14.10
CA ASP A 333 -2.14 20.07 -14.81
C ASP A 333 -1.61 21.18 -13.87
N GLY A 334 -2.06 21.22 -12.61
CA GLY A 334 -1.62 22.21 -11.63
C GLY A 334 -1.71 21.69 -10.19
N PRO A 335 -0.96 22.33 -9.27
CA PRO A 335 -0.94 21.94 -7.86
C PRO A 335 -2.34 22.11 -7.25
N ARG A 336 -2.76 21.09 -6.51
CA ARG A 336 -4.01 21.08 -5.74
C ARG A 336 -3.70 21.37 -4.28
N THR A 337 -4.63 21.99 -3.57
CA THR A 337 -4.48 22.26 -2.13
C THR A 337 -4.53 20.96 -1.32
N ARG A 338 -3.67 20.82 -0.30
CA ARG A 338 -3.80 19.69 0.66
C ARG A 338 -5.05 19.84 1.51
N THR A 339 -5.66 18.71 1.86
CA THR A 339 -6.84 18.66 2.73
C THR A 339 -6.45 18.20 4.13
N TRP A 340 -6.95 18.85 5.19
CA TRP A 340 -6.65 18.49 6.58
C TRP A 340 -7.50 17.32 7.05
N GLY A 341 -6.89 16.40 7.79
CA GLY A 341 -7.58 15.29 8.46
C GLY A 341 -8.21 14.25 7.56
N VAL A 342 -8.14 14.47 6.24
CA VAL A 342 -8.61 13.56 5.19
C VAL A 342 -7.42 12.71 4.79
N GLY A 343 -7.32 11.53 5.41
CA GLY A 343 -6.32 10.50 5.14
C GLY A 343 -6.92 9.09 5.08
N GLY A 344 -8.25 9.02 4.94
CA GLY A 344 -9.03 7.78 4.91
C GLY A 344 -8.76 6.80 6.06
N SER A 345 -9.04 5.52 5.80
CA SER A 345 -8.74 4.40 6.70
C SER A 345 -7.24 4.19 6.88
N ALA A 346 -6.42 4.48 5.87
CA ALA A 346 -4.98 4.31 5.94
C ALA A 346 -4.36 5.12 7.09
N LEU A 347 -4.69 6.41 7.18
CA LEU A 347 -4.26 7.25 8.30
C LEU A 347 -4.86 6.77 9.62
N ALA A 348 -6.18 6.56 9.69
CA ALA A 348 -6.86 6.14 10.91
C ALA A 348 -6.25 4.86 11.51
N ASP A 349 -5.97 3.86 10.67
CA ASP A 349 -5.38 2.59 11.07
C ASP A 349 -3.91 2.72 11.51
N SER A 350 -3.16 3.68 10.96
CA SER A 350 -1.77 3.94 11.36
C SER A 350 -1.76 4.57 12.76
N LEU A 351 -2.64 5.53 12.99
CA LEU A 351 -2.77 6.23 14.28
C LEU A 351 -3.25 5.29 15.39
N SER A 352 -4.24 4.44 15.11
CA SER A 352 -4.77 3.51 16.10
C SER A 352 -3.73 2.48 16.53
N ARG A 353 -2.98 1.92 15.58
CA ARG A 353 -1.92 0.94 15.87
C ARG A 353 -0.73 1.54 16.58
N GLY A 354 -0.22 2.69 16.11
CA GLY A 354 0.91 3.37 16.75
C GLY A 354 0.64 3.66 18.23
N ARG A 355 -0.56 4.16 18.54
CA ARG A 355 -0.98 4.42 19.92
C ARG A 355 -1.15 3.14 20.74
N ALA A 356 -1.82 2.13 20.18
CA ALA A 356 -1.98 0.84 20.86
C ALA A 356 -0.64 0.15 21.18
N ILE A 357 0.35 0.29 20.29
CA ILE A 357 1.72 -0.18 20.55
C ILE A 357 2.31 0.60 21.72
N ARG A 358 2.26 1.95 21.70
CA ARG A 358 2.81 2.81 22.75
C ARG A 358 2.19 2.55 24.12
N ASP A 359 0.87 2.39 24.17
CA ASP A 359 0.11 2.09 25.40
C ASP A 359 0.49 0.74 26.02
N HIS A 360 1.08 -0.18 25.25
CA HIS A 360 1.50 -1.49 25.74
C HIS A 360 2.91 -1.51 26.35
N TYR A 361 3.73 -0.49 26.10
CA TYR A 361 5.04 -0.38 26.73
C TYR A 361 4.94 0.28 28.10
N ALA A 362 5.92 -0.01 28.97
CA ALA A 362 5.95 0.59 30.30
C ALA A 362 6.05 2.13 30.20
N PRO A 363 5.43 2.87 31.15
CA PRO A 363 5.62 4.31 31.24
C PRO A 363 7.11 4.65 31.30
N GLY A 364 7.55 5.54 30.41
CA GLY A 364 8.95 5.99 30.35
C GLY A 364 9.86 5.27 29.35
N VAL A 365 9.37 4.28 28.60
CA VAL A 365 10.17 3.62 27.54
C VAL A 365 10.43 4.55 26.34
N PHE A 366 9.52 5.48 26.07
CA PHE A 366 9.57 6.43 24.95
C PHE A 366 9.52 7.89 25.44
N SER A 367 10.04 8.18 26.63
CA SER A 367 10.04 9.53 27.23
C SER A 367 11.42 10.16 27.23
#